data_AF-A0A7K2W8P4-F1
#
_entry.id   AF-A0A7K2W8P4-F1
#
_cell.length_a   1.000
_cell.length_b   1.000
_cell.length_c   1.000
_cell.angle_alpha   90.00
_cell.angle_beta   90.00
_cell.angle_gamma   90.00
#
_symmetry.space_group_name_H-M   'P 1'
#
loop_
_entity.id
_entity.type
_entity.pdbx_description
1 polymer ?
#
loop_
_entity_poly.entity_id
_entity_poly.type
_entity_poly.pdbx_seq_one_letter_code
_entity_poly.pdbx_strand_id
1 'polypeptide(L)'
;MTALRTALHIPFRLARGLRPGRRGGALAAAVALVAVVSGAARPVAAEPSAAAGVGRPAADPMAALTFLLGDYRCAWTDLTVQPPTTSVLTWSTRTVLGGRNRPGAGTGHGTGTGKAAYQEMRLTGDGFAGRWVFGWNSVDAEYFSYYYDDAGTIGHSTSPGWAADGHLRFAGPYSGYGADILSQDDITVVDARHFTDHASVRADESGPWQPFADVACARK
;
A
#
# COMPACT_ATOMS: atom_id res chain seq x y z
N MET A 1 26.31 29.51 5.75
CA MET A 1 25.03 29.44 5.01
C MET A 1 24.24 28.28 5.58
N THR A 2 23.32 28.56 6.51
CA THR A 2 22.56 27.55 7.26
C THR A 2 21.17 27.48 6.64
N ALA A 3 20.92 26.46 5.82
CA ALA A 3 19.59 26.25 5.23
C ALA A 3 18.65 25.72 6.32
N LEU A 4 17.64 26.51 6.68
CA LEU A 4 16.50 26.07 7.48
C LEU A 4 15.76 24.97 6.68
N ARG A 5 15.79 23.73 7.18
CA ARG A 5 14.85 22.69 6.75
C ARG A 5 13.50 22.99 7.41
N THR A 6 12.57 23.57 6.66
CA THR A 6 11.17 23.61 7.04
C THR A 6 10.61 22.18 6.91
N ALA A 7 10.63 21.43 8.01
CA ALA A 7 9.96 20.14 8.07
C ALA A 7 8.46 20.36 7.92
N LEU A 8 7.85 19.75 6.90
CA LEU A 8 6.40 19.64 6.78
C LEU A 8 5.94 18.80 7.98
N HIS A 9 5.48 19.47 9.03
CA HIS A 9 4.93 18.80 10.20
C HIS A 9 3.49 18.44 9.87
N ILE A 10 3.28 17.26 9.27
CA ILE A 10 1.95 16.66 9.17
C ILE A 10 1.63 16.16 10.60
N PRO A 11 0.67 16.76 11.33
CA PRO A 11 0.37 16.32 12.68
C PRO A 11 -0.33 14.97 12.61
N PHE A 12 0.45 13.88 12.69
CA PHE A 12 -0.05 12.53 12.92
C PHE A 12 -0.64 12.47 14.34
N ARG A 13 -1.94 12.76 14.48
CA ARG A 13 -2.70 12.30 15.64
C ARG A 13 -3.33 10.97 15.29
N LEU A 14 -2.78 9.88 15.83
CA LEU A 14 -3.57 8.66 16.00
C LEU A 14 -4.83 9.04 16.78
N ALA A 15 -5.98 9.00 16.12
CA ALA A 15 -7.26 9.04 16.79
C ALA A 15 -7.41 7.75 17.59
N ARG A 16 -6.95 7.75 18.85
CA ARG A 16 -7.31 6.71 19.82
C ARG A 16 -8.83 6.76 20.00
N GLY A 17 -9.49 5.75 19.44
CA GLY A 17 -10.92 5.51 19.58
C GLY A 17 -11.35 5.54 21.05
N LEU A 18 -12.46 6.23 21.27
CA LEU A 18 -13.15 6.47 22.53
C LEU A 18 -13.48 5.16 23.27
N ARG A 19 -13.13 5.10 24.56
CA ARG A 19 -13.90 4.34 25.56
C ARG A 19 -14.68 5.34 26.44
N PRO A 20 -15.97 5.11 26.72
CA PRO A 20 -16.73 5.98 27.59
C PRO A 20 -16.46 5.62 29.06
N GLY A 21 -16.21 6.62 29.90
CA GLY A 21 -16.51 6.56 31.33
C GLY A 21 -15.36 6.84 32.28
N ARG A 22 -15.15 8.12 32.64
CA ARG A 22 -15.33 8.64 34.02
C ARG A 22 -14.94 10.12 34.09
N ARG A 23 -15.69 10.83 34.92
CA ARG A 23 -15.68 12.27 35.18
C ARG A 23 -14.31 12.78 35.68
N GLY A 24 -13.95 13.99 35.27
CA GLY A 24 -13.08 14.88 36.07
C GLY A 24 -12.12 15.73 35.26
N GLY A 25 -12.19 17.06 35.46
CA GLY A 25 -11.10 17.99 35.17
C GLY A 25 -11.26 18.83 33.91
N ALA A 26 -11.75 20.06 34.09
CA ALA A 26 -11.69 21.11 33.08
C ALA A 26 -10.23 21.53 32.84
N LEU A 27 -9.81 21.52 31.58
CA LEU A 27 -8.62 22.23 31.10
C LEU A 27 -9.02 22.94 29.81
N ALA A 28 -9.18 24.25 29.91
CA ALA A 28 -9.37 25.14 28.78
C ALA A 28 -8.09 25.15 27.93
N ALA A 29 -8.20 24.74 26.67
CA ALA A 29 -7.19 24.95 25.65
C ALA A 29 -7.85 25.72 24.51
N ALA A 30 -7.29 26.89 24.20
CA ALA A 30 -7.75 27.78 23.15
C ALA A 30 -7.71 27.07 21.79
N VAL A 31 -8.85 27.09 21.09
CA VAL A 31 -9.00 26.59 19.73
C VAL A 31 -8.77 27.77 18.78
N ALA A 32 -7.66 27.78 18.05
CA ALA A 32 -7.50 28.64 16.88
C ALA A 32 -8.06 27.89 15.67
N LEU A 33 -9.23 28.33 15.19
CA LEU A 33 -9.85 27.86 13.95
C LEU A 33 -9.10 28.49 12.78
N VAL A 34 -8.42 27.67 11.96
CA VAL A 34 -7.97 28.10 10.62
C VAL A 34 -8.93 27.45 9.61
N ALA A 35 -9.61 28.29 8.84
CA ALA A 35 -10.51 27.86 7.78
C ALA A 35 -9.72 27.16 6.66
N VAL A 36 -10.10 25.93 6.34
CA VAL A 36 -9.61 25.23 5.15
C VAL A 36 -10.49 25.65 3.97
N VAL A 37 -9.85 26.18 2.93
CA VAL A 37 -10.49 26.51 1.66
C VAL A 37 -10.92 25.20 0.99
N SER A 38 -12.22 25.07 0.73
CA SER A 38 -12.77 23.99 -0.10
C SER A 38 -12.25 24.13 -1.54
N GLY A 39 -11.15 23.42 -1.84
CA GLY A 39 -10.68 23.22 -3.20
C GLY A 39 -11.50 22.12 -3.86
N ALA A 40 -12.18 22.44 -4.96
CA ALA A 40 -12.85 21.44 -5.78
C ALA A 40 -11.85 20.36 -6.22
N ALA A 41 -12.16 19.09 -5.90
CA ALA A 41 -11.43 17.95 -6.41
C ALA A 41 -11.40 18.03 -7.94
N ARG A 42 -10.20 18.26 -8.50
CA ARG A 42 -9.96 18.13 -9.92
C ARG A 42 -9.75 16.65 -10.23
N PRO A 43 -10.29 16.14 -11.35
CA PRO A 43 -9.99 14.79 -11.78
C PRO A 43 -8.47 14.69 -11.99
N VAL A 44 -7.86 13.72 -11.31
CA VAL A 44 -6.47 13.30 -11.56
C VAL A 44 -6.44 12.79 -13.00
N ALA A 45 -5.84 13.57 -13.89
CA ALA A 45 -5.44 13.08 -15.19
C ALA A 45 -4.23 12.17 -14.95
N ALA A 46 -4.45 10.85 -15.00
CA ALA A 46 -3.35 9.92 -15.10
C ALA A 46 -2.54 10.27 -16.34
N GLU A 47 -1.32 10.79 -16.17
CA GLU A 47 -0.39 10.91 -17.28
C GLU A 47 -0.11 9.49 -17.82
N PRO A 48 -0.27 9.25 -19.13
CA PRO A 48 0.07 7.98 -19.71
C PRO A 48 1.58 7.78 -19.58
N SER A 49 1.97 6.91 -18.66
CA SER A 49 3.34 6.43 -18.52
C SER A 49 3.78 5.90 -19.88
N ALA A 50 4.84 6.50 -20.43
CA ALA A 50 5.42 6.11 -21.71
C ALA A 50 5.74 4.62 -21.67
N ALA A 51 4.96 3.83 -22.43
CA ALA A 51 5.04 2.39 -22.49
C ALA A 51 6.48 1.95 -22.77
N ALA A 52 7.14 1.43 -21.74
CA ALA A 52 8.38 0.70 -21.87
C ALA A 52 8.11 -0.54 -22.72
N GLY A 53 8.60 -0.53 -23.96
CA GLY A 53 8.82 -1.70 -24.82
C GLY A 53 7.66 -2.68 -24.99
N VAL A 54 7.15 -2.81 -26.22
CA VAL A 54 6.23 -3.89 -26.64
C VAL A 54 6.95 -5.24 -26.62
N GLY A 55 7.28 -5.72 -25.42
CA GLY A 55 7.57 -7.11 -25.13
C GLY A 55 6.24 -7.82 -24.92
N ARG A 56 6.06 -8.96 -25.58
CA ARG A 56 4.92 -9.85 -25.36
C ARG A 56 4.65 -9.96 -23.85
N PRO A 57 3.41 -9.70 -23.36
CA PRO A 57 3.13 -9.79 -21.94
C PRO A 57 3.56 -11.18 -21.46
N ALA A 58 4.21 -11.22 -20.29
CA ALA A 58 4.56 -12.47 -19.64
C ALA A 58 3.33 -13.38 -19.69
N ALA A 59 3.53 -14.68 -19.98
CA ALA A 59 2.43 -15.60 -20.21
C ALA A 59 1.40 -15.57 -19.07
N ASP A 60 1.78 -15.16 -17.87
CA ASP A 60 0.90 -14.78 -16.77
C ASP A 60 1.54 -13.64 -15.94
N PRO A 61 1.05 -12.39 -16.03
CA PRO A 61 1.58 -11.28 -15.23
C PRO A 61 1.48 -11.54 -13.72
N MET A 62 0.43 -12.25 -13.27
CA MET A 62 0.27 -12.57 -11.85
C MET A 62 1.34 -13.53 -11.32
N ALA A 63 2.05 -14.24 -12.21
CA ALA A 63 3.22 -15.04 -11.83
C ALA A 63 4.35 -14.18 -11.25
N ALA A 64 4.48 -12.92 -11.69
CA ALA A 64 5.50 -12.01 -11.18
C ALA A 64 5.26 -11.57 -9.73
N LEU A 65 4.05 -11.81 -9.20
CA LEU A 65 3.66 -11.50 -7.82
C LEU A 65 3.63 -12.75 -6.93
N THR A 66 4.05 -13.94 -7.40
CA THR A 66 3.96 -15.16 -6.58
C THR A 66 4.85 -15.14 -5.36
N PHE A 67 5.87 -14.28 -5.32
CA PHE A 67 6.69 -14.07 -4.13
C PHE A 67 5.86 -13.51 -2.95
N LEU A 68 4.75 -12.81 -3.20
CA LEU A 68 3.86 -12.32 -2.14
C LEU A 68 3.03 -13.43 -1.50
N LEU A 69 2.81 -14.56 -2.18
CA LEU A 69 1.96 -15.66 -1.72
C LEU A 69 2.52 -16.32 -0.46
N GLY A 70 1.63 -16.72 0.46
CA GLY A 70 1.98 -17.42 1.70
C GLY A 70 1.98 -16.50 2.93
N ASP A 71 2.55 -17.00 4.02
CA ASP A 71 2.59 -16.32 5.30
C ASP A 71 4.00 -15.76 5.58
N TYR A 72 4.06 -14.48 5.91
CA TYR A 72 5.26 -13.73 6.22
C TYR A 72 5.18 -13.14 7.63
N ARG A 73 6.33 -13.08 8.27
CA ARG A 73 6.58 -12.25 9.45
C ARG A 73 7.36 -11.03 8.98
N CYS A 74 6.78 -9.85 9.16
CA CYS A 74 7.34 -8.61 8.66
C CYS A 74 7.73 -7.70 9.83
N ALA A 75 8.96 -7.20 9.82
CA ALA A 75 9.36 -6.09 10.67
C ALA A 75 8.96 -4.79 9.96
N TRP A 76 7.99 -4.07 10.53
CA TRP A 76 7.52 -2.78 10.02
C TRP A 76 8.10 -1.68 10.89
N THR A 77 8.88 -0.79 10.30
CA THR A 77 9.57 0.30 11.01
C THR A 77 8.95 1.63 10.64
N ASP A 78 8.35 2.30 11.62
CA ASP A 78 7.81 3.66 11.49
C ASP A 78 8.95 4.67 11.44
N LEU A 79 9.11 5.34 10.30
CA LEU A 79 10.13 6.37 10.08
C LEU A 79 9.62 7.78 10.41
N THR A 80 8.34 7.92 10.74
CA THR A 80 7.71 9.22 11.04
C THR A 80 7.91 9.66 12.49
N VAL A 81 8.29 8.72 13.37
CA VAL A 81 8.58 8.96 14.79
C VAL A 81 10.08 9.01 15.08
N GLN A 82 10.47 9.70 16.15
CA GLN A 82 11.86 9.82 16.56
C GLN A 82 12.04 9.41 18.04
N PRO A 83 12.86 8.39 18.33
CA PRO A 83 13.53 7.49 17.37
C PRO A 83 12.54 6.61 16.59
N PRO A 84 12.92 6.06 15.42
CA PRO A 84 12.09 5.11 14.69
C PRO A 84 11.67 3.92 15.55
N THR A 85 10.45 3.41 15.34
CA THR A 85 9.92 2.28 16.11
C THR A 85 9.59 1.10 15.21
N THR A 86 10.00 -0.10 15.59
CA THR A 86 9.71 -1.32 14.83
C THR A 86 8.64 -2.16 15.53
N SER A 87 7.60 -2.51 14.78
CA SER A 87 6.58 -3.47 15.17
C SER A 87 6.63 -4.71 14.28
N VAL A 88 6.03 -5.80 14.73
CA VAL A 88 5.97 -7.04 13.95
C VAL A 88 4.56 -7.24 13.42
N LEU A 89 4.45 -7.36 12.10
CA LEU A 89 3.22 -7.69 11.40
C LEU A 89 3.27 -9.12 10.87
N THR A 90 2.11 -9.74 10.75
CA THR A 90 1.91 -10.94 9.95
C THR A 90 1.23 -10.54 8.66
N TRP A 91 1.82 -10.92 7.52
CA TRP A 91 1.21 -10.78 6.21
C TRP A 91 0.85 -12.16 5.69
N SER A 92 -0.42 -12.37 5.32
CA SER A 92 -0.91 -13.65 4.81
C SER A 92 -1.58 -13.42 3.46
N THR A 93 -0.94 -13.90 2.39
CA THR A 93 -1.39 -13.67 1.02
C THR A 93 -1.87 -14.95 0.38
N ARG A 94 -3.03 -14.85 -0.27
CA ARG A 94 -3.64 -15.95 -1.03
C ARG A 94 -4.20 -15.45 -2.35
N THR A 95 -4.27 -16.33 -3.34
CA THR A 95 -5.07 -16.07 -4.53
C THR A 95 -6.54 -15.96 -4.16
N VAL A 96 -7.21 -14.94 -4.69
CA VAL A 96 -8.67 -14.78 -4.62
C VAL A 96 -9.22 -14.61 -6.03
N LEU A 97 -10.44 -15.10 -6.25
CA LEU A 97 -11.12 -15.02 -7.55
C LEU A 97 -10.23 -15.47 -8.73
N GLY A 98 -9.70 -16.69 -8.64
CA GLY A 98 -9.21 -17.46 -9.78
C GLY A 98 -9.98 -18.77 -9.76
N GLY A 99 -10.40 -19.27 -10.93
CA GLY A 99 -11.13 -20.53 -11.01
C GLY A 99 -10.40 -21.58 -10.20
N ARG A 100 -11.00 -22.03 -9.09
CA ARG A 100 -10.46 -23.19 -8.38
C ARG A 100 -10.42 -24.30 -9.40
N ASN A 101 -9.24 -24.87 -9.64
CA ASN A 101 -9.13 -26.29 -9.89
C ASN A 101 -9.72 -26.99 -8.65
N ARG A 102 -11.04 -27.01 -8.55
CA ARG A 102 -11.75 -27.90 -7.65
C ARG A 102 -11.43 -29.30 -8.17
N PRO A 103 -10.80 -30.17 -7.38
CA PRO A 103 -10.73 -31.58 -7.74
C PRO A 103 -12.18 -32.06 -7.91
N GLY A 104 -12.59 -32.37 -9.14
CA GLY A 104 -13.94 -32.86 -9.45
C GLY A 104 -14.95 -31.84 -10.01
N ALA A 105 -14.58 -30.60 -10.34
CA ALA A 105 -15.44 -29.76 -11.18
C ALA A 105 -15.30 -30.22 -12.65
N GLY A 106 -16.38 -30.79 -13.20
CA GLY A 106 -16.42 -31.56 -14.44
C GLY A 106 -15.83 -30.87 -15.69
N THR A 107 -15.55 -31.73 -16.66
CA THR A 107 -14.94 -31.52 -17.99
C THR A 107 -15.76 -30.66 -18.97
N GLY A 108 -16.45 -29.63 -18.48
CA GLY A 108 -17.16 -28.66 -19.30
C GLY A 108 -16.19 -27.83 -20.14
N HIS A 109 -16.35 -27.88 -21.46
CA HIS A 109 -15.55 -27.22 -22.49
C HIS A 109 -15.26 -25.73 -22.23
N GLY A 110 -14.15 -25.47 -21.53
CA GLY A 110 -13.50 -24.18 -21.47
C GLY A 110 -12.02 -24.40 -21.26
N THR A 111 -11.22 -24.24 -22.31
CA THR A 111 -9.75 -24.31 -22.31
C THR A 111 -9.08 -23.17 -21.55
N GLY A 112 -9.80 -22.54 -20.61
CA GLY A 112 -9.33 -21.43 -19.81
C GLY A 112 -8.52 -21.95 -18.64
N THR A 113 -7.20 -21.91 -18.76
CA THR A 113 -6.28 -21.92 -17.61
C THR A 113 -6.79 -20.89 -16.60
N GLY A 114 -7.41 -21.35 -15.51
CA GLY A 114 -7.99 -20.49 -14.48
C GLY A 114 -6.88 -19.77 -13.72
N LYS A 115 -6.31 -18.74 -14.35
CA LYS A 115 -5.27 -17.90 -13.75
C LYS A 115 -5.88 -17.14 -12.57
N ALA A 116 -5.07 -16.98 -11.53
CA ALA A 116 -5.40 -16.09 -10.43
C ALA A 116 -5.71 -14.70 -11.00
N ALA A 117 -6.91 -14.17 -10.81
CA ALA A 117 -7.17 -12.78 -11.22
C ALA A 117 -6.68 -11.78 -10.16
N TYR A 118 -6.60 -12.21 -8.89
CA TYR A 118 -6.20 -11.35 -7.78
C TYR A 118 -5.42 -12.13 -6.70
N GLN A 119 -4.61 -11.41 -5.94
CA GLN A 119 -4.03 -11.87 -4.68
C GLN A 119 -4.52 -10.95 -3.55
N GLU A 120 -5.05 -11.53 -2.48
CA GLU A 120 -5.43 -10.79 -1.27
C GLU A 120 -4.40 -11.09 -0.19
N MET A 121 -3.74 -10.05 0.30
CA MET A 121 -2.90 -10.03 1.47
C MET A 121 -3.68 -9.50 2.66
N ARG A 122 -3.61 -10.20 3.78
CA ARG A 122 -4.12 -9.76 5.09
C ARG A 122 -2.95 -9.39 5.97
N LEU A 123 -2.98 -8.19 6.53
CA LEU A 123 -1.95 -7.66 7.41
C LEU A 123 -2.52 -7.60 8.82
N THR A 124 -1.84 -8.19 9.80
CA THR A 124 -2.30 -8.16 11.21
C THR A 124 -1.12 -7.93 12.15
N GLY A 125 -1.31 -7.07 13.15
CA GLY A 125 -0.36 -6.79 14.22
C GLY A 125 -1.06 -6.34 15.49
N ASP A 126 -0.31 -5.92 16.50
CA ASP A 126 -0.86 -5.45 17.77
C ASP A 126 -1.72 -4.20 17.56
N GLY A 127 -3.04 -4.39 17.54
CA GLY A 127 -4.02 -3.32 17.34
C GLY A 127 -4.11 -2.78 15.91
N PHE A 128 -3.66 -3.55 14.91
CA PHE A 128 -3.71 -3.18 13.50
C PHE A 128 -4.24 -4.34 12.65
N ALA A 129 -5.16 -4.04 11.73
CA ALA A 129 -5.64 -4.98 10.73
C ALA A 129 -5.87 -4.29 9.38
N GLY A 130 -5.17 -4.76 8.35
CA GLY A 130 -5.25 -4.25 6.97
C GLY A 130 -5.52 -5.34 5.95
N ARG A 131 -5.98 -4.93 4.77
CA ARG A 131 -6.09 -5.77 3.57
C ARG A 131 -5.49 -5.04 2.39
N TRP A 132 -4.68 -5.76 1.62
CA TRP A 132 -4.07 -5.27 0.40
C TRP A 132 -4.35 -6.26 -0.73
N VAL A 133 -5.04 -5.82 -1.77
CA VAL A 133 -5.43 -6.66 -2.91
C VAL A 133 -4.62 -6.24 -4.11
N PHE A 134 -3.98 -7.19 -4.78
CA PHE A 134 -3.21 -6.98 -6.01
C PHE A 134 -3.90 -7.68 -7.18
N GLY A 135 -3.79 -7.10 -8.36
CA GLY A 135 -4.23 -7.74 -9.60
C GLY A 135 -3.57 -7.17 -10.84
N TRP A 136 -3.97 -7.69 -12.00
CA TRP A 136 -3.49 -7.26 -13.30
C TRP A 136 -4.62 -6.65 -14.13
N ASN A 137 -4.41 -5.44 -14.63
CA ASN A 137 -5.27 -4.80 -15.61
C ASN A 137 -4.78 -5.11 -17.02
N SER A 138 -5.52 -5.96 -17.75
CA SER A 138 -5.13 -6.35 -19.11
C SER A 138 -5.39 -5.28 -20.17
N VAL A 139 -6.19 -4.26 -19.87
CA VAL A 139 -6.46 -3.16 -20.81
C VAL A 139 -5.28 -2.20 -20.83
N ASP A 140 -4.82 -1.78 -19.65
CA ASP A 140 -3.75 -0.79 -19.51
C ASP A 140 -2.36 -1.44 -19.35
N ALA A 141 -2.32 -2.78 -19.29
CA ALA A 141 -1.10 -3.58 -19.13
C ALA A 141 -0.25 -3.17 -17.90
N GLU A 142 -0.93 -3.00 -16.76
CA GLU A 142 -0.30 -2.65 -15.48
C GLU A 142 -0.88 -3.47 -14.33
N TYR A 143 -0.13 -3.57 -13.23
CA TYR A 143 -0.66 -4.03 -11.96
C TYR A 143 -1.45 -2.91 -11.29
N PHE A 144 -2.47 -3.29 -10.53
CA PHE A 144 -3.14 -2.39 -9.60
C PHE A 144 -3.12 -2.99 -8.20
N SER A 145 -3.31 -2.13 -7.21
CA SER A 145 -3.56 -2.54 -5.85
C SER A 145 -4.62 -1.70 -5.16
N TYR A 146 -5.35 -2.31 -4.23
CA TYR A 146 -6.28 -1.64 -3.34
C TYR A 146 -5.92 -1.96 -1.90
N TYR A 147 -5.78 -0.93 -1.08
CA TYR A 147 -5.46 -1.05 0.33
C TYR A 147 -6.58 -0.48 1.19
N TYR A 148 -6.84 -1.12 2.32
CA TYR A 148 -7.59 -0.52 3.42
C TYR A 148 -7.26 -1.13 4.78
N ASP A 149 -7.44 -0.37 5.86
CA ASP A 149 -7.23 -0.85 7.23
C ASP A 149 -8.31 -0.41 8.23
N ASP A 150 -8.19 -0.90 9.46
CA ASP A 150 -9.08 -0.60 10.59
C ASP A 150 -8.90 0.82 11.17
N ALA A 151 -7.84 1.52 10.78
CA ALA A 151 -7.66 2.95 11.06
C ALA A 151 -8.40 3.85 10.05
N GLY A 152 -9.01 3.26 9.02
CA GLY A 152 -9.77 3.98 7.99
C GLY A 152 -8.90 4.52 6.87
N THR A 153 -7.63 4.11 6.78
CA THR A 153 -6.81 4.39 5.60
C THR A 153 -7.36 3.58 4.44
N ILE A 154 -7.50 4.21 3.28
CA ILE A 154 -7.88 3.58 2.02
C ILE A 154 -6.98 4.09 0.91
N GLY A 155 -6.66 3.25 -0.06
CA GLY A 155 -5.78 3.65 -1.16
C GLY A 155 -5.94 2.80 -2.38
N HIS A 156 -5.59 3.38 -3.52
CA HIS A 156 -5.44 2.68 -4.78
C HIS A 156 -4.11 3.10 -5.41
N SER A 157 -3.38 2.13 -5.93
CA SER A 157 -2.09 2.39 -6.59
C SER A 157 -1.93 1.49 -7.81
N THR A 158 -1.11 1.92 -8.76
CA THR A 158 -0.77 1.14 -9.95
C THR A 158 0.73 0.96 -10.08
N SER A 159 1.13 -0.04 -10.87
CA SER A 159 2.53 -0.32 -11.18
C SER A 159 2.66 -0.80 -12.63
N PRO A 160 3.56 -0.21 -13.44
CA PRO A 160 3.86 -0.74 -14.77
C PRO A 160 4.56 -2.11 -14.72
N GLY A 161 4.92 -2.58 -13.52
CA GLY A 161 5.62 -3.84 -13.27
C GLY A 161 7.05 -3.66 -12.80
N TRP A 162 7.84 -4.72 -12.93
CA TRP A 162 9.24 -4.74 -12.50
C TRP A 162 10.07 -3.82 -13.39
N ALA A 163 10.72 -2.85 -12.75
CA ALA A 163 11.73 -2.02 -13.39
C ALA A 163 13.04 -2.79 -13.56
N ALA A 164 13.90 -2.30 -14.46
CA ALA A 164 15.18 -2.94 -14.78
C ALA A 164 16.17 -3.00 -13.60
N ASP A 165 15.95 -2.17 -12.58
CA ASP A 165 16.70 -2.14 -11.32
C ASP A 165 16.23 -3.22 -10.31
N GLY A 166 15.23 -4.02 -10.66
CA GLY A 166 14.72 -5.08 -9.78
C GLY A 166 13.73 -4.57 -8.73
N HIS A 167 13.10 -3.43 -8.98
CA HIS A 167 12.08 -2.85 -8.10
C HIS A 167 10.69 -2.94 -8.72
N LEU A 168 9.69 -3.27 -7.89
CA LEU A 168 8.28 -3.23 -8.23
C LEU A 168 7.64 -2.08 -7.44
N ARG A 169 7.27 -1.01 -8.14
CA ARG A 169 6.79 0.23 -7.51
C ARG A 169 5.32 0.41 -7.74
N PHE A 170 4.54 0.42 -6.67
CA PHE A 170 3.14 0.81 -6.68
C PHE A 170 3.04 2.25 -6.23
N ALA A 171 2.36 3.11 -6.98
CA ALA A 171 2.13 4.50 -6.59
C ALA A 171 0.68 4.92 -6.85
N GLY A 172 0.12 5.77 -5.98
CA GLY A 172 -1.23 6.30 -6.18
C GLY A 172 -1.80 7.02 -4.97
N PRO A 173 -3.05 7.52 -5.09
CA PRO A 173 -3.70 8.28 -4.03
C PRO A 173 -4.17 7.40 -2.87
N TYR A 174 -3.95 7.89 -1.66
CA TYR A 174 -4.41 7.32 -0.40
C TYR A 174 -5.13 8.41 0.39
N SER A 175 -6.25 8.04 1.03
CA SER A 175 -6.94 8.85 2.03
C SER A 175 -6.72 8.19 3.38
N GLY A 176 -6.08 8.89 4.30
CA GLY A 176 -5.72 8.35 5.61
C GLY A 176 -5.16 9.43 6.53
N TYR A 177 -5.19 9.19 7.83
CA TYR A 177 -4.61 10.13 8.81
C TYR A 177 -5.15 11.57 8.74
N GLY A 178 -6.37 11.74 8.22
CA GLY A 178 -7.02 13.04 8.07
C GLY A 178 -6.57 13.87 6.86
N ALA A 179 -5.84 13.28 5.91
CA ALA A 179 -5.42 13.93 4.68
C ALA A 179 -5.51 12.99 3.46
N ASP A 180 -5.55 13.59 2.28
CA ASP A 180 -5.27 12.89 1.03
C ASP A 180 -3.78 13.06 0.72
N ILE A 181 -3.11 11.95 0.41
CA ILE A 181 -1.69 11.88 0.11
C ILE A 181 -1.46 11.01 -1.11
N LEU A 182 -0.30 11.14 -1.73
CA LEU A 182 0.21 10.13 -2.65
C LEU A 182 1.11 9.19 -1.86
N SER A 183 0.85 7.88 -1.97
CA SER A 183 1.70 6.83 -1.42
C SER A 183 2.48 6.15 -2.54
N GLN A 184 3.68 5.68 -2.21
CA GLN A 184 4.47 4.79 -3.05
C GLN A 184 5.06 3.68 -2.19
N ASP A 185 4.83 2.44 -2.60
CA ASP A 185 5.48 1.25 -2.07
C ASP A 185 6.54 0.79 -3.09
N ASP A 186 7.78 0.60 -2.63
CA ASP A 186 8.91 0.21 -3.47
C ASP A 186 9.43 -1.16 -3.02
N ILE A 187 8.99 -2.21 -3.71
CA ILE A 187 9.18 -3.60 -3.32
C ILE A 187 10.38 -4.21 -4.04
N THR A 188 11.26 -4.87 -3.28
CA THR A 188 12.41 -5.62 -3.81
C THR A 188 12.40 -7.05 -3.28
N VAL A 189 12.61 -8.04 -4.15
CA VAL A 189 12.85 -9.43 -3.72
C VAL A 189 14.31 -9.57 -3.31
N VAL A 190 14.55 -9.94 -2.06
CA VAL A 190 15.90 -10.20 -1.53
C VAL A 190 16.34 -11.62 -1.87
N ASP A 191 15.47 -12.60 -1.62
CA ASP A 191 15.65 -14.00 -2.02
C ASP A 191 14.29 -14.72 -2.08
N ALA A 192 14.29 -16.05 -2.29
CA ALA A 192 13.07 -16.86 -2.42
C ALA A 192 12.12 -16.82 -1.20
N ARG A 193 12.58 -16.34 -0.04
CA ARG A 193 11.85 -16.28 1.22
C ARG A 193 11.80 -14.87 1.82
N HIS A 194 12.41 -13.88 1.18
CA HIS A 194 12.54 -12.54 1.72
C HIS A 194 12.26 -11.47 0.67
N PHE A 195 11.55 -10.43 1.08
CA PHE A 195 11.40 -9.21 0.31
C PHE A 195 11.33 -8.00 1.25
N THR A 196 11.63 -6.83 0.71
CA THR A 196 11.52 -5.54 1.40
C THR A 196 10.51 -4.65 0.70
N ASP A 197 9.97 -3.69 1.44
CA ASP A 197 9.13 -2.61 0.93
C ASP A 197 9.57 -1.30 1.58
N HIS A 198 9.98 -0.35 0.75
CA HIS A 198 10.35 1.00 1.16
C HIS A 198 9.21 1.95 0.82
N ALA A 199 8.41 2.26 1.83
CA ALA A 199 7.18 2.99 1.65
C ALA A 199 7.38 4.49 1.92
N SER A 200 6.86 5.31 1.01
CA SER A 200 7.03 6.77 1.05
C SER A 200 5.74 7.49 0.68
N VAL A 201 5.60 8.72 1.15
CA VAL A 201 4.42 9.56 0.91
C VAL A 201 4.82 10.95 0.44
N ARG A 202 3.92 11.63 -0.27
CA ARG A 202 4.02 13.06 -0.56
C ARG A 202 2.63 13.70 -0.52
N ALA A 203 2.57 14.96 -0.13
CA ALA A 203 1.30 15.69 0.02
C ALA A 203 0.65 16.01 -1.34
N ASP A 204 1.45 16.20 -2.38
CA ASP A 204 1.00 16.47 -3.74
C ASP A 204 2.03 15.99 -4.78
N GLU A 205 1.70 16.09 -6.06
CA GLU A 205 2.54 15.61 -7.16
C GLU A 205 3.88 16.33 -7.31
N SER A 206 4.00 17.55 -6.77
CA SER A 206 5.21 18.38 -6.86
C SER A 206 6.13 18.22 -5.65
N GLY A 207 5.59 17.73 -4.53
CA GLY A 207 6.32 17.53 -3.28
C GLY A 207 7.38 16.43 -3.36
N PRO A 208 8.43 16.52 -2.54
CA PRO A 208 9.39 15.43 -2.42
C PRO A 208 8.75 14.23 -1.74
N TRP A 209 9.13 13.02 -2.16
CA TRP A 209 8.82 11.80 -1.44
C TRP A 209 9.48 11.81 -0.06
N GLN A 210 8.69 11.51 0.97
CA GLN A 210 9.10 11.42 2.35
C GLN A 210 8.99 9.95 2.78
N PRO A 211 10.07 9.31 3.25
CA PRO A 211 9.98 7.96 3.80
C PRO A 211 8.99 7.91 4.96
N PHE A 212 8.08 6.94 4.95
CA PHE A 212 7.11 6.74 6.02
C PHE A 212 7.33 5.42 6.75
N ALA A 213 7.72 4.36 6.03
CA ALA A 213 8.01 3.07 6.64
C ALA A 213 9.03 2.27 5.84
N ASP A 214 9.78 1.44 6.56
CA ASP A 214 10.54 0.33 5.99
C ASP A 214 9.93 -0.99 6.46
N VAL A 215 9.70 -1.92 5.53
CA VAL A 215 9.18 -3.25 5.83
C VAL A 215 10.16 -4.31 5.36
N ALA A 216 10.53 -5.22 6.26
CA ALA A 216 11.34 -6.39 5.93
C ALA A 216 10.55 -7.65 6.24
N CYS A 217 10.19 -8.42 5.22
CA CYS A 217 9.36 -9.61 5.33
C CYS A 217 10.17 -10.89 5.14
N ALA A 218 10.00 -11.83 6.05
CA ALA A 218 10.57 -13.17 5.98
C ALA A 218 9.45 -14.22 6.04
N ARG A 219 9.48 -15.20 5.15
CA ARG A 219 8.50 -16.29 5.11
C ARG A 219 8.56 -17.11 6.41
N LYS A 220 7.41 -17.34 7.03
CA LYS A 220 7.27 -18.15 8.25
C LYS A 220 7.63 -19.62 8.02
#